data_AF-A0A4U3M0X0-F1
#
_entry.id   AF-A0A4U3M0X0-F1
#
_cell.length_a   1.000
_cell.length_b   1.000
_cell.length_c   1.000
_cell.angle_alpha   90.00
_cell.angle_beta   90.00
_cell.angle_gamma   90.00
#
_symmetry.space_group_name_H-M   'P 1'
#
loop_
_entity.id
_entity.type
_entity.pdbx_description
1 polymer ?
#
loop_
_entity_poly.entity_id
_entity_poly.type
_entity_poly.pdbx_seq_one_letter_code
_entity_poly.pdbx_strand_id
1 'polypeptide(L)'
;MPESEDGTPKPGHFLPGGSEEPAAGTRPLTLKSRQPDGLGKARSVALEDSPVRRKARPIPTEPGTTSEYSGPPVAPLTGAPLPPLTGTRRIGGPRTTGWHKNPSRGVPQFSTEPPPVKPPRHYSHRVIAGLSALVLVMLTGATVAGFKLINSYDTRVDNPLSQPSVKKSQVPIPVPPDPTVTVTVPGIPDMVRLQKNKIYTSGKVAAISCKEPAIKPDSQSAILRYYQALLPCLNKAWEPIVKRAGYDFRAPKLKLQSSQATSEDDCTGESKTAYYCSDDESINISWKNDLAYYKDSPLSARVWMLDTLAHEYGHHVQQMTEMITASFSREGWTNSKAMKLEWARRRELQATCFGAAFLGANKKPLGLSGEKLRLWQWEVQHSGDEYNPKKVRDHGSRKSNWAWSDPSFKSASPASCNTFSAPAAKVS
;
A
#
# COMPACT_ATOMS: atom_id res chain seq x y z
N MET A 1 -39.29 -56.38 -6.64
CA MET A 1 -38.76 -57.36 -5.68
C MET A 1 -38.70 -58.72 -6.37
N PRO A 2 -37.71 -59.59 -6.10
CA PRO A 2 -36.57 -59.47 -5.16
C PRO A 2 -35.23 -59.17 -5.91
N GLU A 3 -34.30 -58.38 -5.35
CA GLU A 3 -33.17 -58.73 -4.42
C GLU A 3 -32.12 -59.64 -5.09
N SER A 4 -30.81 -59.49 -4.96
CA SER A 4 -29.87 -58.53 -4.35
C SER A 4 -28.46 -59.08 -4.66
N GLU A 5 -27.42 -58.25 -4.79
CA GLU A 5 -26.16 -58.34 -4.02
C GLU A 5 -25.04 -57.45 -4.59
N ASP A 6 -24.34 -56.82 -3.65
CA ASP A 6 -23.22 -55.88 -3.78
C ASP A 6 -21.93 -56.54 -4.28
N GLY A 7 -21.15 -55.77 -5.06
CA GLY A 7 -19.78 -56.11 -5.40
C GLY A 7 -18.97 -54.86 -5.77
N THR A 8 -18.16 -54.39 -4.82
CA THR A 8 -17.18 -53.31 -5.02
C THR A 8 -16.03 -53.76 -5.93
N PRO A 9 -15.54 -52.95 -6.91
CA PRO A 9 -14.36 -53.32 -7.69
C PRO A 9 -13.07 -52.74 -7.12
N LYS A 10 -12.03 -53.59 -7.04
CA LYS A 10 -10.61 -53.23 -6.82
C LYS A 10 -9.77 -53.53 -8.08
N PRO A 11 -8.57 -52.93 -8.21
CA PRO A 11 -8.06 -52.35 -9.46
C PRO A 11 -7.25 -53.32 -10.33
N GLY A 12 -7.41 -53.19 -11.65
CA GLY A 12 -6.69 -53.97 -12.66
C GLY A 12 -5.70 -53.13 -13.47
N HIS A 13 -4.48 -53.66 -13.57
CA HIS A 13 -3.31 -53.14 -14.25
C HIS A 13 -3.46 -53.03 -15.78
N PHE A 14 -2.84 -52.01 -16.38
CA PHE A 14 -2.56 -51.92 -17.81
C PHE A 14 -1.32 -52.74 -18.17
N LEU A 15 -1.45 -53.66 -19.15
CA LEU A 15 -0.34 -54.33 -19.83
C LEU A 15 0.05 -53.58 -21.13
N PRO A 16 1.31 -53.70 -21.59
CA PRO A 16 1.82 -53.06 -22.81
C PRO A 16 1.79 -54.00 -24.03
N GLY A 17 1.71 -53.44 -25.22
CA GLY A 17 1.91 -54.10 -26.52
C GLY A 17 1.60 -53.10 -27.64
N GLY A 18 2.27 -53.07 -28.78
CA GLY A 18 3.32 -53.89 -29.34
C GLY A 18 3.77 -53.24 -30.66
N SER A 19 5.00 -53.53 -31.03
CA SER A 19 5.71 -53.18 -32.26
C SER A 19 5.21 -53.94 -33.48
N GLU A 20 5.22 -53.31 -34.67
CA GLU A 20 5.44 -54.00 -35.96
C GLU A 20 6.22 -53.08 -36.94
N GLU A 21 7.25 -53.66 -37.57
CA GLU A 21 8.13 -53.08 -38.60
C GLU A 21 7.45 -53.05 -39.99
N PRO A 22 8.12 -52.54 -41.06
CA PRO A 22 8.99 -53.43 -41.83
C PRO A 22 10.33 -52.82 -42.31
N ALA A 23 11.35 -53.68 -42.43
CA ALA A 23 12.58 -53.52 -43.23
C ALA A 23 12.31 -53.87 -44.72
N ALA A 24 13.14 -53.65 -45.75
CA ALA A 24 14.55 -53.30 -45.90
C ALA A 24 14.79 -52.72 -47.32
N GLY A 25 15.85 -51.92 -47.52
CA GLY A 25 16.30 -51.58 -48.88
C GLY A 25 17.42 -50.54 -48.98
N THR A 26 18.64 -51.02 -49.16
CA THR A 26 19.83 -50.34 -49.77
C THR A 26 20.88 -49.70 -48.84
N ARG A 27 22.14 -49.92 -49.25
CA ARG A 27 23.44 -49.96 -48.53
C ARG A 27 23.95 -48.66 -47.86
N PRO A 28 24.93 -48.79 -46.94
CA PRO A 28 25.43 -47.69 -46.12
C PRO A 28 26.57 -46.91 -46.81
N LEU A 29 26.53 -45.58 -46.70
CA LEU A 29 27.70 -44.72 -46.91
C LEU A 29 28.13 -44.14 -45.56
N THR A 30 29.26 -44.65 -45.08
CA THR A 30 30.09 -44.02 -44.05
C THR A 30 30.48 -42.61 -44.46
N LEU A 31 30.25 -41.62 -43.59
CA LEU A 31 30.87 -40.30 -43.72
C LEU A 31 31.59 -39.91 -42.43
N LYS A 32 32.91 -39.91 -42.56
CA LYS A 32 33.91 -39.36 -41.66
C LYS A 32 33.83 -37.83 -41.60
N SER A 33 34.31 -37.32 -40.47
CA SER A 33 34.98 -36.04 -40.25
C SER A 33 34.22 -34.72 -40.46
N ARG A 34 34.04 -34.02 -39.34
CA ARG A 34 34.47 -32.63 -39.09
C ARG A 34 34.99 -31.87 -40.34
N GLN A 35 34.21 -30.89 -40.77
CA GLN A 35 34.73 -29.61 -41.24
C GLN A 35 33.90 -28.45 -40.64
N PRO A 36 34.53 -27.28 -40.39
CA PRO A 36 33.97 -26.18 -39.63
C PRO A 36 33.31 -25.14 -40.54
N ASP A 37 32.12 -24.67 -40.16
CA ASP A 37 31.53 -23.50 -40.80
C ASP A 37 32.34 -22.25 -40.42
N GLY A 38 32.92 -21.63 -41.43
CA GLY A 38 33.72 -20.42 -41.35
C GLY A 38 32.87 -19.21 -40.99
N LEU A 39 32.77 -18.93 -39.70
CA LEU A 39 32.55 -17.57 -39.20
C LEU A 39 33.93 -16.93 -38.97
N GLY A 40 34.24 -15.95 -39.82
CA GLY A 40 35.49 -15.20 -39.78
C GLY A 40 35.79 -14.59 -38.40
N LYS A 41 37.08 -14.39 -38.11
CA LYS A 41 37.57 -13.88 -36.83
C LYS A 41 36.94 -12.52 -36.49
N ALA A 42 36.49 -12.39 -35.24
CA ALA A 42 36.04 -11.13 -34.66
C ALA A 42 37.17 -10.08 -34.74
N ARG A 43 36.89 -8.95 -35.38
CA ARG A 43 37.79 -7.80 -35.44
C ARG A 43 37.41 -6.85 -34.31
N SER A 44 38.35 -6.57 -33.43
CA SER A 44 38.24 -5.55 -32.39
C SER A 44 38.15 -4.17 -33.06
N VAL A 45 37.10 -3.41 -32.74
CA VAL A 45 37.02 -2.00 -33.11
C VAL A 45 37.71 -1.22 -32.00
N ALA A 46 38.95 -0.80 -32.26
CA ALA A 46 39.62 0.21 -31.46
C ALA A 46 38.93 1.56 -31.67
N LEU A 47 38.59 2.23 -30.57
CA LEU A 47 38.37 3.68 -30.57
C LEU A 47 39.73 4.34 -30.71
N GLU A 48 40.00 5.01 -31.83
CA GLU A 48 40.85 6.19 -31.83
C GLU A 48 40.59 7.09 -33.05
N ASP A 49 40.31 8.35 -32.70
CA ASP A 49 40.45 9.62 -33.41
C ASP A 49 40.35 9.71 -34.94
N SER A 50 39.35 10.48 -35.38
CA SER A 50 39.60 11.52 -36.38
C SER A 50 38.63 12.71 -36.31
N PRO A 51 39.09 13.92 -36.68
CA PRO A 51 38.59 15.18 -36.16
C PRO A 51 37.66 15.87 -37.15
N VAL A 52 36.35 15.91 -36.87
CA VAL A 52 35.44 16.81 -37.59
C VAL A 52 34.43 17.41 -36.62
N ARG A 53 34.88 18.42 -35.85
CA ARG A 53 34.00 19.43 -35.26
C ARG A 53 33.38 20.25 -36.40
N ARG A 54 32.21 19.88 -36.88
CA ARG A 54 31.33 20.81 -37.61
C ARG A 54 30.42 21.50 -36.61
N LYS A 55 30.69 22.80 -36.38
CA LYS A 55 29.78 23.71 -35.67
C LYS A 55 28.39 23.62 -36.33
N ALA A 56 27.35 23.39 -35.53
CA ALA A 56 25.97 23.42 -35.98
C ALA A 56 25.65 24.81 -36.56
N ARG A 57 25.12 24.85 -37.79
CA ARG A 57 24.53 26.06 -38.38
C ARG A 57 23.13 26.27 -37.77
N PRO A 58 22.72 27.51 -37.49
CA PRO A 58 21.34 27.82 -37.14
C PRO A 58 20.38 27.50 -38.30
N ILE A 59 19.18 27.05 -37.96
CA ILE A 59 18.07 26.77 -38.89
C ILE A 59 17.59 28.11 -39.51
N PRO A 60 17.28 28.17 -40.82
CA PRO A 60 16.73 29.38 -41.44
C PRO A 60 15.33 29.70 -40.87
N THR A 61 15.13 30.93 -40.40
CA THR A 61 13.81 31.48 -40.08
C THR A 61 13.17 32.06 -41.35
N GLU A 62 11.93 31.66 -41.62
CA GLU A 62 11.05 32.21 -42.67
C GLU A 62 10.95 33.76 -42.57
N PRO A 63 11.11 34.51 -43.67
CA PRO A 63 10.89 35.94 -43.67
C PRO A 63 9.39 36.25 -43.84
N GLY A 64 8.73 36.72 -42.78
CA GLY A 64 7.36 37.25 -42.88
C GLY A 64 6.46 37.10 -41.66
N THR A 65 6.88 36.39 -40.61
CA THR A 65 6.05 36.24 -39.40
C THR A 65 6.49 37.18 -38.29
N THR A 66 5.78 38.30 -38.13
CA THR A 66 5.85 39.13 -36.93
C THR A 66 5.23 38.36 -35.76
N SER A 67 6.07 37.81 -34.88
CA SER A 67 5.64 37.27 -33.59
C SER A 67 5.24 38.43 -32.67
N GLU A 68 3.94 38.71 -32.58
CA GLU A 68 3.37 39.55 -31.52
C GLU A 68 3.47 38.80 -30.18
N TYR A 69 4.60 38.98 -29.52
CA TYR A 69 4.78 38.58 -28.13
C TYR A 69 3.96 39.53 -27.25
N SER A 70 2.83 39.04 -26.74
CA SER A 70 1.97 39.76 -25.80
C SER A 70 2.69 39.88 -24.45
N GLY A 71 3.17 41.09 -24.14
CA GLY A 71 3.64 41.44 -22.80
C GLY A 71 2.52 41.40 -21.75
N PRO A 72 2.86 41.56 -20.45
CA PRO A 72 1.87 41.59 -19.37
C PRO A 72 0.89 42.77 -19.55
N PRO A 73 -0.35 42.66 -19.03
CA PRO A 73 -1.40 43.63 -19.32
C PRO A 73 -1.05 45.04 -18.85
N VAL A 74 -1.39 46.01 -19.70
CA VAL A 74 -1.26 47.44 -19.45
C VAL A 74 -2.22 47.85 -18.33
N ALA A 75 -1.75 48.71 -17.41
CA ALA A 75 -2.57 49.28 -16.34
C ALA A 75 -3.81 50.02 -16.89
N PRO A 76 -4.92 50.11 -16.12
CA PRO A 76 -6.14 50.76 -16.60
C PRO A 76 -5.90 52.25 -16.89
N LEU A 77 -6.41 52.72 -18.03
CA LEU A 77 -6.44 54.14 -18.41
C LEU A 77 -7.22 54.95 -17.37
N THR A 78 -6.58 55.98 -16.80
CA THR A 78 -7.24 56.98 -15.96
C THR A 78 -8.17 57.84 -16.83
N GLY A 79 -9.48 57.75 -16.62
CA GLY A 79 -10.45 58.70 -17.19
C GLY A 79 -11.52 58.13 -18.14
N ALA A 80 -11.70 56.81 -18.25
CA ALA A 80 -12.79 56.25 -19.04
C ALA A 80 -14.16 56.39 -18.32
N PRO A 81 -15.20 56.97 -18.95
CA PRO A 81 -16.52 57.11 -18.36
C PRO A 81 -17.29 55.79 -18.36
N LEU A 82 -17.81 55.39 -17.20
CA LEU A 82 -18.72 54.24 -17.06
C LEU A 82 -20.18 54.69 -17.27
N PRO A 83 -20.99 53.94 -18.04
CA PRO A 83 -22.41 54.26 -18.21
C PRO A 83 -23.21 53.96 -16.92
N PRO A 84 -24.26 54.74 -16.61
CA PRO A 84 -25.02 54.57 -15.37
C PRO A 84 -26.01 53.41 -15.46
N LEU A 85 -25.94 52.47 -14.51
CA LEU A 85 -27.04 51.56 -14.21
C LEU A 85 -27.93 52.22 -13.15
N THR A 86 -29.11 52.66 -13.58
CA THR A 86 -30.21 53.16 -12.75
C THR A 86 -31.08 51.99 -12.28
N GLY A 87 -31.48 52.00 -11.00
CA GLY A 87 -32.65 51.24 -10.54
C GLY A 87 -32.59 50.62 -9.14
N THR A 88 -33.00 51.40 -8.11
CA THR A 88 -33.86 51.05 -6.94
C THR A 88 -33.60 49.75 -6.14
N ARG A 89 -33.61 49.66 -4.80
CA ARG A 89 -34.26 50.42 -3.71
C ARG A 89 -33.61 49.97 -2.37
N ARG A 90 -33.62 50.89 -1.39
CA ARG A 90 -33.11 50.89 0.01
C ARG A 90 -33.52 49.65 0.87
N ILE A 91 -33.02 49.36 2.09
CA ILE A 91 -32.80 50.18 3.31
C ILE A 91 -31.84 49.44 4.28
N GLY A 92 -30.93 50.14 4.98
CA GLY A 92 -30.29 49.56 6.18
C GLY A 92 -29.09 50.24 6.84
N GLY A 93 -29.17 51.54 7.20
CA GLY A 93 -28.50 52.15 8.38
C GLY A 93 -26.96 52.33 8.44
N PRO A 94 -26.44 53.29 9.22
CA PRO A 94 -25.12 53.89 8.97
C PRO A 94 -24.01 53.44 9.93
N ARG A 95 -22.80 53.22 9.39
CA ARG A 95 -21.55 53.51 10.13
C ARG A 95 -20.52 54.16 9.21
N THR A 96 -20.05 55.31 9.66
CA THR A 96 -19.05 56.17 9.05
C THR A 96 -17.64 55.75 9.48
N THR A 97 -16.77 55.40 8.53
CA THR A 97 -15.32 55.54 8.71
C THR A 97 -14.72 56.07 7.41
N GLY A 98 -14.26 57.32 7.48
CA GLY A 98 -13.72 58.07 6.35
C GLY A 98 -12.34 57.56 5.92
N TRP A 99 -12.16 57.50 4.60
CA TRP A 99 -10.89 57.20 3.94
C TRP A 99 -10.13 58.50 3.65
N HIS A 100 -9.44 59.04 4.65
CA HIS A 100 -8.34 59.99 4.44
C HIS A 100 -7.26 59.78 5.49
N LYS A 101 -6.43 58.74 5.34
CA LYS A 101 -5.06 58.69 5.89
C LYS A 101 -4.16 57.89 4.94
N ASN A 102 -3.17 58.57 4.38
CA ASN A 102 -1.98 57.96 3.78
C ASN A 102 -1.14 57.29 4.89
N PRO A 103 -0.69 56.04 4.70
CA PRO A 103 0.53 55.56 5.33
C PRO A 103 1.67 55.49 4.30
N SER A 104 2.69 56.29 4.57
CA SER A 104 3.99 56.28 3.93
C SER A 104 4.72 54.94 4.13
N ARG A 105 5.39 54.47 3.08
CA ARG A 105 6.59 53.59 3.01
C ARG A 105 6.67 52.32 3.89
N GLY A 106 6.90 51.19 3.20
CA GLY A 106 7.64 50.04 3.74
C GLY A 106 7.66 48.88 2.76
N VAL A 107 8.78 48.70 2.05
CA VAL A 107 9.09 47.53 1.22
C VAL A 107 9.17 46.27 2.11
N PRO A 108 8.63 45.09 1.74
CA PRO A 108 8.89 43.89 2.50
C PRO A 108 10.27 43.33 2.12
N GLN A 109 11.24 43.46 3.03
CA GLN A 109 12.43 42.61 3.00
C GLN A 109 12.04 41.22 3.49
N PHE A 110 12.33 40.20 2.68
CA PHE A 110 12.41 38.83 3.16
C PHE A 110 13.53 38.75 4.21
N SER A 111 13.16 38.47 5.46
CA SER A 111 14.11 38.11 6.53
C SER A 111 14.17 36.58 6.63
N THR A 112 15.39 36.04 6.62
CA THR A 112 15.71 34.61 6.80
C THR A 112 16.00 34.26 8.26
N GLU A 113 15.54 35.06 9.22
CA GLU A 113 15.80 34.84 10.65
C GLU A 113 14.61 34.13 11.31
N PRO A 114 14.79 32.97 11.98
CA PRO A 114 13.71 32.34 12.73
C PRO A 114 13.23 33.25 13.87
N PRO A 115 11.92 33.23 14.20
CA PRO A 115 11.40 34.08 15.26
C PRO A 115 12.05 33.72 16.61
N PRO A 116 12.32 34.71 17.48
CA PRO A 116 12.96 34.46 18.77
C PRO A 116 12.09 33.53 19.63
N VAL A 117 12.71 32.45 20.11
CA VAL A 117 12.10 31.51 21.05
C VAL A 117 11.79 32.29 22.34
N LYS A 118 10.51 32.35 22.72
CA LYS A 118 10.10 32.95 23.99
C LYS A 118 10.72 32.14 25.14
N PRO A 119 11.43 32.76 26.09
CA PRO A 119 11.95 32.03 27.24
C PRO A 119 10.79 31.44 28.07
N PRO A 120 11.01 30.29 28.74
CA PRO A 120 9.99 29.70 29.60
C PRO A 120 9.58 30.70 30.69
N ARG A 121 8.28 30.75 31.00
CA ARG A 121 7.75 31.60 32.07
C ARG A 121 8.34 31.15 33.40
N HIS A 122 9.20 31.98 33.99
CA HIS A 122 9.67 31.79 35.35
C HIS A 122 8.56 32.20 36.33
N TYR A 123 7.97 31.23 37.02
CA TYR A 123 7.08 31.48 38.14
C TYR A 123 7.92 31.86 39.36
N SER A 124 7.47 32.86 40.13
CA SER A 124 8.19 33.25 41.35
C SER A 124 8.25 32.08 42.32
N HIS A 125 9.32 31.99 43.11
CA HIS A 125 9.49 30.93 44.12
C HIS A 125 8.29 30.85 45.09
N ARG A 126 7.55 31.95 45.27
CA ARG A 126 6.32 32.01 46.07
C ARG A 126 5.14 31.28 45.42
N VAL A 127 5.02 31.31 44.09
CA VAL A 127 3.97 30.58 43.36
C VAL A 127 4.23 29.08 43.41
N ILE A 128 5.49 28.67 43.24
CA ILE A 128 5.89 27.26 43.33
C ILE A 128 5.67 26.74 44.75
N ALA A 129 6.09 27.49 45.77
CA ALA A 129 5.85 27.12 47.17
C ALA A 129 4.36 27.01 47.50
N GLY A 130 3.53 27.93 46.99
CA GLY A 130 2.08 27.90 47.18
C GLY A 130 1.42 26.67 46.57
N LEU A 131 1.80 26.29 45.34
CA LEU A 131 1.26 25.10 44.68
C LEU A 131 1.71 23.80 45.38
N SER A 132 2.97 23.72 45.82
CA SER A 132 3.47 22.56 46.55
C SER A 132 2.78 22.38 47.90
N ALA A 133 2.51 23.47 48.63
CA ALA A 133 1.75 23.41 49.88
C ALA A 133 0.31 22.91 49.66
N LEU A 134 -0.33 23.32 48.56
CA LEU A 134 -1.69 22.91 48.24
C LEU A 134 -1.80 21.41 47.92
N VAL A 135 -0.80 20.86 47.23
CA VAL A 135 -0.71 19.41 46.96
C VAL A 135 -0.50 18.61 48.26
N LEU A 136 0.33 19.10 49.18
CA LEU A 136 0.55 18.47 50.49
C LEU A 136 -0.73 18.47 51.35
N VAL A 137 -1.50 19.55 51.35
CA VAL A 137 -2.80 19.62 52.07
C VAL A 137 -3.82 18.65 51.47
N MET A 138 -3.87 18.49 50.15
CA MET A 138 -4.78 17.53 49.50
C MET A 138 -4.43 16.07 49.85
N LEU A 139 -3.13 15.72 49.86
CA LEU A 139 -2.67 14.37 50.21
C LEU A 139 -2.89 14.03 51.70
N THR A 140 -2.74 15.01 52.59
CA THR A 140 -3.01 14.81 54.03
C THR A 140 -4.51 14.79 54.35
N GLY A 141 -5.33 15.57 53.65
CA GLY A 141 -6.79 15.52 53.78
C GLY A 141 -7.38 14.17 53.36
N ALA A 142 -6.88 13.58 52.27
CA ALA A 142 -7.34 12.28 51.78
C ALA A 142 -7.01 11.11 52.73
N THR A 143 -5.88 11.18 53.43
CA THR A 143 -5.46 10.13 54.39
C THR A 143 -6.24 10.21 55.72
N VAL A 144 -6.57 11.40 56.21
CA VAL A 144 -7.38 11.59 57.43
C VAL A 144 -8.84 11.17 57.21
N ALA A 145 -9.42 11.46 56.04
CA ALA A 145 -10.77 11.02 55.69
C ALA A 145 -10.87 9.49 55.56
N GLY A 146 -9.83 8.83 55.03
CA GLY A 146 -9.74 7.37 54.94
C GLY A 146 -9.69 6.68 56.30
N PHE A 147 -8.94 7.23 57.27
CA PHE A 147 -8.83 6.64 58.61
C PHE A 147 -10.09 6.81 59.47
N LYS A 148 -10.88 7.88 59.27
CA LYS A 148 -12.14 8.11 60.01
C LYS A 148 -13.29 7.19 59.57
N LEU A 149 -13.26 6.67 58.34
CA LEU A 149 -14.28 5.73 57.83
C LEU A 149 -14.05 4.28 58.27
N ILE A 150 -12.82 3.91 58.65
CA ILE A 150 -12.48 2.54 59.08
C ILE A 150 -12.78 2.32 60.59
N ASN A 151 -12.85 3.38 61.39
CA ASN A 151 -13.03 3.29 62.85
C ASN A 151 -14.50 3.29 63.33
N SER A 152 -15.49 3.26 62.43
CA SER A 152 -16.92 3.32 62.78
C SER A 152 -17.66 1.99 62.66
N TYR A 153 -16.97 0.88 62.34
CA TYR A 153 -17.58 -0.44 62.34
C TYR A 153 -17.10 -1.22 63.58
N ASP A 154 -18.09 -1.56 64.41
CA ASP A 154 -18.10 -2.63 65.41
C ASP A 154 -17.63 -2.33 66.84
N THR A 155 -18.49 -1.64 67.60
CA THR A 155 -18.57 -1.78 69.06
C THR A 155 -19.99 -2.13 69.49
N ARG A 156 -20.38 -3.40 69.27
CA ARG A 156 -21.37 -4.07 70.11
C ARG A 156 -20.81 -5.42 70.55
N VAL A 157 -20.05 -5.40 71.64
CA VAL A 157 -19.71 -6.61 72.39
C VAL A 157 -20.21 -6.45 73.81
N ASP A 158 -21.08 -7.37 74.21
CA ASP A 158 -21.37 -7.68 75.61
C ASP A 158 -20.17 -8.41 76.25
N ASN A 159 -19.80 -7.95 77.46
CA ASN A 159 -19.25 -8.67 78.63
C ASN A 159 -17.88 -9.43 78.55
N PRO A 160 -16.82 -9.00 79.29
CA PRO A 160 -15.45 -9.54 79.15
C PRO A 160 -15.03 -10.54 80.25
N LEU A 161 -15.78 -11.62 80.54
CA LEU A 161 -15.33 -12.64 81.51
C LEU A 161 -15.76 -14.10 81.24
N SER A 162 -15.93 -14.51 79.98
CA SER A 162 -16.06 -15.94 79.65
C SER A 162 -15.10 -16.34 78.54
N GLN A 163 -14.17 -17.25 78.85
CA GLN A 163 -13.33 -17.93 77.86
C GLN A 163 -14.03 -19.22 77.41
N PRO A 164 -14.45 -19.32 76.14
CA PRO A 164 -14.55 -20.59 75.46
C PRO A 164 -13.24 -20.86 74.69
N SER A 165 -12.70 -22.06 74.85
CA SER A 165 -11.55 -22.55 74.10
C SER A 165 -11.89 -22.62 72.60
N VAL A 166 -11.37 -21.67 71.81
CA VAL A 166 -11.50 -21.69 70.35
C VAL A 166 -10.32 -22.47 69.78
N LYS A 167 -10.60 -23.67 69.23
CA LYS A 167 -9.67 -24.39 68.36
C LYS A 167 -9.28 -23.46 67.21
N LYS A 168 -7.97 -23.27 66.99
CA LYS A 168 -7.43 -22.57 65.79
C LYS A 168 -8.05 -23.19 64.54
N SER A 169 -8.91 -22.42 63.87
CA SER A 169 -9.39 -22.76 62.52
C SER A 169 -8.21 -22.61 61.58
N GLN A 170 -7.78 -23.73 61.00
CA GLN A 170 -6.71 -23.76 60.00
C GLN A 170 -7.19 -23.03 58.75
N VAL A 171 -6.34 -22.15 58.20
CA VAL A 171 -6.62 -21.43 56.94
C VAL A 171 -6.93 -22.47 55.86
N PRO A 172 -8.04 -22.35 55.10
CA PRO A 172 -8.31 -23.23 53.97
C PRO A 172 -7.12 -23.20 53.01
N ILE A 173 -6.56 -24.37 52.70
CA ILE A 173 -5.52 -24.52 51.69
C ILE A 173 -6.10 -23.95 50.37
N PRO A 174 -5.38 -23.08 49.64
CA PRO A 174 -5.84 -22.61 48.34
C PRO A 174 -6.07 -23.82 47.44
N VAL A 175 -7.32 -24.02 47.00
CA VAL A 175 -7.63 -25.00 45.97
C VAL A 175 -6.88 -24.58 44.71
N PRO A 176 -5.98 -25.41 44.15
CA PRO A 176 -5.35 -25.10 42.88
C PRO A 176 -6.44 -24.78 41.84
N PRO A 177 -6.29 -23.74 41.01
CA PRO A 177 -7.23 -23.54 39.91
C PRO A 177 -7.29 -24.82 39.08
N ASP A 178 -8.50 -25.20 38.65
CA ASP A 178 -8.68 -26.35 37.76
C ASP A 178 -7.69 -26.24 36.59
N PRO A 179 -7.01 -27.34 36.21
CA PRO A 179 -6.05 -27.29 35.13
C PRO A 179 -6.74 -26.79 33.87
N THR A 180 -6.40 -25.57 33.45
CA THR A 180 -6.86 -25.03 32.17
C THR A 180 -6.31 -25.96 31.08
N VAL A 181 -7.19 -26.74 30.46
CA VAL A 181 -6.83 -27.56 29.31
C VAL A 181 -6.55 -26.60 28.16
N THR A 182 -5.29 -26.26 27.96
CA THR A 182 -4.85 -25.56 26.76
C THR A 182 -5.00 -26.53 25.59
N VAL A 183 -6.14 -26.42 24.88
CA VAL A 183 -6.32 -27.12 23.61
C VAL A 183 -5.40 -26.45 22.60
N THR A 184 -4.22 -27.02 22.40
CA THR A 184 -3.31 -26.61 21.33
C THR A 184 -3.88 -27.09 20.01
N VAL A 185 -4.67 -26.25 19.34
CA VAL A 185 -5.06 -26.51 17.94
C VAL A 185 -3.79 -26.42 17.09
N PRO A 186 -3.43 -27.46 16.32
CA PRO A 186 -2.27 -27.39 15.44
C PRO A 186 -2.42 -26.22 14.47
N GLY A 187 -1.45 -25.31 14.45
CA GLY A 187 -1.44 -24.21 13.50
C GLY A 187 -1.43 -24.71 12.06
N ILE A 188 -2.13 -24.01 11.16
CA ILE A 188 -2.06 -24.30 9.72
C ILE A 188 -0.60 -24.04 9.26
N PRO A 189 0.07 -24.97 8.55
CA PRO A 189 1.42 -24.72 8.05
C PRO A 189 1.47 -23.58 7.03
N ASP A 190 2.55 -22.80 7.02
CA ASP A 190 2.69 -21.66 6.11
C ASP A 190 2.54 -22.04 4.64
N MET A 191 3.13 -23.16 4.22
CA MET A 191 2.97 -23.62 2.84
C MET A 191 1.52 -23.96 2.48
N VAL A 192 0.71 -24.40 3.46
CA VAL A 192 -0.72 -24.62 3.24
C VAL A 192 -1.43 -23.27 3.10
N ARG A 193 -1.12 -22.28 3.95
CA ARG A 193 -1.66 -20.91 3.81
C ARG A 193 -1.31 -20.27 2.47
N LEU A 194 -0.11 -20.52 1.96
CA LEU A 194 0.40 -19.92 0.72
C LEU A 194 -0.12 -20.62 -0.54
N GLN A 195 -0.15 -21.96 -0.55
CA GLN A 195 -0.44 -22.73 -1.77
C GLN A 195 -1.88 -23.21 -1.86
N LYS A 196 -2.58 -23.35 -0.73
CA LYS A 196 -3.93 -23.91 -0.64
C LYS A 196 -4.92 -22.94 0.01
N ASN A 197 -4.64 -21.63 -0.04
CA ASN A 197 -5.54 -20.62 0.49
C ASN A 197 -6.91 -20.69 -0.19
N LYS A 198 -7.99 -20.63 0.59
CA LYS A 198 -9.36 -20.68 0.05
C LYS A 198 -9.68 -19.50 -0.87
N ILE A 199 -8.97 -18.37 -0.75
CA ILE A 199 -9.17 -17.19 -1.62
C ILE A 199 -9.08 -17.54 -3.10
N TYR A 200 -8.22 -18.50 -3.48
CA TYR A 200 -8.07 -18.95 -4.88
C TYR A 200 -9.31 -19.65 -5.43
N THR A 201 -10.18 -20.16 -4.56
CA THR A 201 -11.41 -20.88 -4.92
C THR A 201 -12.68 -20.10 -4.58
N SER A 202 -12.58 -18.88 -4.04
CA SER A 202 -13.72 -18.08 -3.57
C SER A 202 -14.50 -17.36 -4.68
N GLY A 203 -14.15 -17.58 -5.94
CA GLY A 203 -14.82 -17.04 -7.12
C GLY A 203 -14.15 -15.80 -7.72
N LYS A 204 -14.95 -14.86 -8.23
CA LYS A 204 -14.46 -13.62 -8.85
C LYS A 204 -14.58 -12.43 -7.90
N VAL A 205 -13.68 -11.46 -8.07
CA VAL A 205 -13.79 -10.14 -7.47
C VAL A 205 -15.07 -9.48 -7.97
N ALA A 206 -15.83 -8.84 -7.09
CA ALA A 206 -17.11 -8.25 -7.48
C ALA A 206 -16.89 -7.05 -8.41
N ALA A 207 -17.65 -7.01 -9.50
CA ALA A 207 -17.81 -5.80 -10.31
C ALA A 207 -18.79 -4.88 -9.58
N ILE A 208 -18.32 -3.71 -9.18
CA ILE A 208 -19.09 -2.71 -8.46
C ILE A 208 -19.20 -1.44 -9.29
N SER A 209 -20.26 -0.65 -9.11
CA SER A 209 -20.48 0.59 -9.88
C SER A 209 -19.60 1.77 -9.42
N CYS A 210 -18.32 1.53 -9.10
CA CYS A 210 -17.40 2.56 -8.65
C CYS A 210 -16.81 3.35 -9.82
N LYS A 211 -17.20 4.62 -9.91
CA LYS A 211 -16.61 5.55 -10.86
C LYS A 211 -15.30 6.10 -10.32
N GLU A 212 -14.32 6.25 -11.21
CA GLU A 212 -13.12 7.00 -10.87
C GLU A 212 -13.50 8.44 -10.47
N PRO A 213 -12.97 8.99 -9.37
CA PRO A 213 -13.33 10.32 -8.91
C PRO A 213 -12.84 11.40 -9.89
N ALA A 214 -13.69 12.39 -10.16
CA ALA A 214 -13.34 13.57 -10.96
C ALA A 214 -12.48 14.60 -10.18
N ILE A 215 -11.56 14.11 -9.36
CA ILE A 215 -10.60 14.90 -8.59
C ILE A 215 -9.33 15.00 -9.43
N LYS A 216 -8.74 16.20 -9.49
CA LYS A 216 -7.43 16.44 -10.13
C LYS A 216 -6.33 16.24 -9.07
N PRO A 217 -5.42 15.26 -9.21
CA PRO A 217 -4.32 15.01 -8.26
C PRO A 217 -3.19 16.06 -8.28
N ASP A 218 -3.52 17.35 -8.28
CA ASP A 218 -2.59 18.48 -8.46
C ASP A 218 -2.04 19.07 -7.13
N SER A 219 -2.40 18.46 -6.01
CA SER A 219 -1.91 18.83 -4.68
C SER A 219 -1.92 17.62 -3.74
N GLN A 220 -1.13 17.69 -2.67
CA GLN A 220 -1.11 16.66 -1.62
C GLN A 220 -2.53 16.32 -1.11
N SER A 221 -3.36 17.34 -0.85
CA SER A 221 -4.73 17.13 -0.37
C SER A 221 -5.64 16.49 -1.41
N ALA A 222 -5.47 16.84 -2.69
CA ALA A 222 -6.28 16.28 -3.77
C ALA A 222 -5.91 14.83 -4.07
N ILE A 223 -4.62 14.49 -3.99
CA ILE A 223 -4.12 13.11 -4.06
C ILE A 223 -4.75 12.27 -2.95
N LEU A 224 -4.72 12.72 -1.70
CA LEU A 224 -5.35 11.97 -0.60
C LEU A 224 -6.85 11.76 -0.84
N ARG A 225 -7.58 12.81 -1.25
CA ARG A 225 -9.02 12.68 -1.56
C ARG A 225 -9.29 11.74 -2.73
N TYR A 226 -8.40 11.69 -3.72
CA TYR A 226 -8.50 10.76 -4.84
C TYR A 226 -8.44 9.29 -4.36
N TYR A 227 -7.43 8.94 -3.55
CA TYR A 227 -7.33 7.60 -2.97
C TYR A 227 -8.47 7.29 -1.99
N GLN A 228 -8.87 8.24 -1.15
CA GLN A 228 -9.99 8.08 -0.22
C GLN A 228 -11.32 7.81 -0.93
N ALA A 229 -11.55 8.41 -2.10
CA ALA A 229 -12.76 8.16 -2.88
C ALA A 229 -12.78 6.76 -3.52
N LEU A 230 -11.62 6.18 -3.81
CA LEU A 230 -11.48 4.86 -4.44
C LEU A 230 -11.42 3.71 -3.42
N LEU A 231 -10.85 3.92 -2.24
CA LEU A 231 -10.69 2.84 -1.26
C LEU A 231 -12.00 2.10 -0.92
N PRO A 232 -13.15 2.76 -0.68
CA PRO A 232 -14.42 2.09 -0.44
C PRO A 232 -14.85 1.15 -1.58
N CYS A 233 -14.38 1.41 -2.79
CA CYS A 233 -14.63 0.58 -3.95
C CYS A 233 -13.88 -0.75 -3.87
N LEU A 234 -12.59 -0.72 -3.53
CA LEU A 234 -11.81 -1.93 -3.32
C LEU A 234 -12.38 -2.74 -2.15
N ASN A 235 -12.78 -2.08 -1.06
CA ASN A 235 -13.46 -2.72 0.08
C ASN A 235 -14.69 -3.51 -0.35
N LYS A 236 -15.64 -2.86 -1.05
CA LYS A 236 -16.87 -3.51 -1.53
C LYS A 236 -16.59 -4.63 -2.53
N ALA A 237 -15.53 -4.51 -3.33
CA ALA A 237 -15.19 -5.50 -4.34
C ALA A 237 -14.60 -6.78 -3.73
N TRP A 238 -13.77 -6.66 -2.69
CA TRP A 238 -13.06 -7.76 -2.05
C TRP A 238 -13.79 -8.39 -0.86
N GLU A 239 -14.57 -7.62 -0.10
CA GLU A 239 -15.27 -8.12 1.08
C GLU A 239 -16.03 -9.44 0.86
N PRO A 240 -16.81 -9.62 -0.23
CA PRO A 240 -17.56 -10.86 -0.43
C PRO A 240 -16.66 -12.09 -0.60
N ILE A 241 -15.51 -11.97 -1.27
CA ILE A 241 -14.60 -13.10 -1.52
C ILE A 241 -13.70 -13.41 -0.33
N VAL A 242 -13.28 -12.39 0.43
CA VAL A 242 -12.55 -12.56 1.68
C VAL A 242 -13.40 -13.32 2.69
N LYS A 243 -14.66 -12.90 2.87
CA LYS A 243 -15.63 -13.59 3.73
C LYS A 243 -15.91 -15.03 3.26
N ARG A 244 -16.12 -15.25 1.96
CA ARG A 244 -16.29 -16.61 1.40
C ARG A 244 -15.06 -17.50 1.58
N ALA A 245 -13.86 -16.92 1.61
CA ALA A 245 -12.62 -17.65 1.91
C ALA A 245 -12.51 -18.05 3.39
N GLY A 246 -13.40 -17.56 4.26
CA GLY A 246 -13.43 -17.85 5.69
C GLY A 246 -12.57 -16.91 6.54
N TYR A 247 -12.28 -15.71 6.04
CA TYR A 247 -11.51 -14.68 6.75
C TYR A 247 -12.36 -13.47 7.10
N ASP A 248 -11.97 -12.78 8.16
CA ASP A 248 -12.60 -11.52 8.57
C ASP A 248 -12.18 -10.38 7.65
N PHE A 249 -13.17 -9.67 7.13
CA PHE A 249 -12.94 -8.48 6.35
C PHE A 249 -12.74 -7.26 7.25
N ARG A 250 -11.72 -6.46 6.93
CA ARG A 250 -11.45 -5.15 7.50
C ARG A 250 -10.91 -4.25 6.39
N ALA A 251 -11.04 -2.94 6.56
CA ALA A 251 -10.54 -1.98 5.59
C ALA A 251 -9.14 -1.50 6.00
N PRO A 252 -8.21 -1.27 5.04
CA PRO A 252 -6.92 -0.70 5.36
C PRO A 252 -7.07 0.81 5.59
N LYS A 253 -6.08 1.39 6.27
CA LYS A 253 -5.94 2.85 6.42
C LYS A 253 -5.25 3.42 5.19
N LEU A 254 -5.44 4.72 4.93
CA LEU A 254 -4.63 5.48 3.97
C LEU A 254 -3.76 6.47 4.73
N LYS A 255 -2.47 6.49 4.40
CA LYS A 255 -1.51 7.45 4.92
C LYS A 255 -0.78 8.11 3.79
N LEU A 256 -0.42 9.38 3.97
CA LEU A 256 0.53 10.03 3.08
C LEU A 256 1.92 9.86 3.66
N GLN A 257 2.87 9.43 2.82
CA GLN A 257 4.26 9.40 3.22
C GLN A 257 4.75 10.80 3.58
N SER A 258 5.57 10.88 4.61
CA SER A 258 6.18 12.13 5.08
C SER A 258 7.65 11.88 5.40
N SER A 259 8.48 12.91 5.26
CA SER A 259 9.93 12.85 5.42
C SER A 259 10.40 12.64 6.87
N GLN A 260 9.51 12.23 7.79
CA GLN A 260 9.83 12.12 9.22
C GLN A 260 10.30 10.73 9.66
N ALA A 261 10.53 9.77 8.75
CA ALA A 261 11.16 8.51 9.15
C ALA A 261 12.26 8.03 8.21
N THR A 262 13.17 7.27 8.81
CA THR A 262 14.45 6.85 8.27
C THR A 262 14.52 5.33 8.10
N SER A 263 13.51 4.68 7.54
CA SER A 263 13.65 3.35 6.91
C SER A 263 12.37 2.95 6.17
N GLU A 264 12.50 2.20 5.08
CA GLU A 264 11.37 1.52 4.41
C GLU A 264 10.86 0.34 5.26
N ASP A 265 11.71 -0.20 6.13
CA ASP A 265 11.43 -1.39 6.96
C ASP A 265 10.48 -1.10 8.14
N ASP A 266 10.45 0.12 8.67
CA ASP A 266 9.64 0.48 9.84
C ASP A 266 8.24 1.02 9.47
N CYS A 267 7.76 0.75 8.25
CA CYS A 267 6.47 1.24 7.75
C CYS A 267 6.27 2.77 7.80
N THR A 268 7.31 3.55 8.09
CA THR A 268 7.20 4.97 8.45
C THR A 268 7.97 5.88 7.51
N GLY A 269 8.83 5.33 6.65
CA GLY A 269 9.72 6.07 5.77
C GLY A 269 9.06 6.69 4.53
N GLU A 270 9.71 7.72 3.98
CA GLU A 270 9.42 8.19 2.63
C GLU A 270 10.12 7.30 1.60
N SER A 271 9.38 6.80 0.61
CA SER A 271 9.90 6.03 -0.52
C SER A 271 9.51 6.66 -1.85
N LYS A 272 10.15 6.19 -2.93
CA LYS A 272 9.81 6.62 -4.30
C LYS A 272 8.48 6.05 -4.80
N THR A 273 7.97 5.01 -4.14
CA THR A 273 6.73 4.32 -4.48
C THR A 273 5.82 4.21 -3.26
N ALA A 274 4.55 3.89 -3.48
CA ALA A 274 3.69 3.50 -2.38
C ALA A 274 4.18 2.17 -1.75
N TYR A 275 3.70 1.88 -0.54
CA TYR A 275 3.92 0.59 0.10
C TYR A 275 2.79 0.28 1.10
N TYR A 276 2.56 -1.01 1.33
CA TYR A 276 1.63 -1.52 2.32
C TYR A 276 2.36 -1.85 3.63
N CYS A 277 1.89 -1.29 4.74
CA CYS A 277 2.36 -1.64 6.07
C CYS A 277 1.47 -2.70 6.71
N SER A 278 2.06 -3.83 7.08
CA SER A 278 1.36 -4.92 7.76
C SER A 278 1.05 -4.61 9.23
N ASP A 279 1.94 -3.88 9.93
CA ASP A 279 1.83 -3.64 11.37
C ASP A 279 0.58 -2.85 11.77
N ASP A 280 0.16 -1.91 10.93
CA ASP A 280 -1.00 -1.07 11.18
C ASP A 280 -2.06 -1.10 10.07
N GLU A 281 -1.88 -2.00 9.11
CA GLU A 281 -2.71 -2.24 7.94
C GLU A 281 -2.99 -0.96 7.15
N SER A 282 -1.92 -0.27 6.75
CA SER A 282 -2.01 1.01 6.03
C SER A 282 -1.38 0.96 4.65
N ILE A 283 -2.05 1.60 3.69
CA ILE A 283 -1.50 1.91 2.38
C ILE A 283 -0.85 3.30 2.48
N ASN A 284 0.46 3.36 2.31
CA ASN A 284 1.27 4.57 2.42
C ASN A 284 1.55 5.16 1.04
N ILE A 285 0.88 6.27 0.73
CA ILE A 285 0.85 6.92 -0.58
C ILE A 285 2.07 7.83 -0.75
N SER A 286 2.81 7.62 -1.83
CA SER A 286 3.94 8.47 -2.23
C SER A 286 3.48 9.72 -2.98
N TRP A 287 2.80 10.63 -2.27
CA TRP A 287 2.11 11.77 -2.87
C TRP A 287 3.02 12.73 -3.65
N LYS A 288 4.30 12.85 -3.29
CA LYS A 288 5.25 13.70 -4.03
C LYS A 288 5.52 13.13 -5.43
N ASN A 289 5.65 11.81 -5.54
CA ASN A 289 5.86 11.13 -6.82
C ASN A 289 4.59 11.13 -7.66
N ASP A 290 3.42 10.89 -7.05
CA ASP A 290 2.13 11.03 -7.74
C ASP A 290 1.94 12.45 -8.27
N LEU A 291 2.26 13.48 -7.48
CA LEU A 291 2.16 14.87 -7.89
C LEU A 291 3.13 15.21 -9.03
N ALA A 292 4.37 14.73 -8.94
CA ALA A 292 5.38 14.94 -9.98
C ALA A 292 4.96 14.26 -11.29
N TYR A 293 4.50 13.02 -11.21
CA TYR A 293 4.07 12.27 -12.38
C TYR A 293 2.80 12.88 -13.01
N TYR A 294 1.85 13.34 -12.18
CA TYR A 294 0.65 14.00 -12.68
C TYR A 294 0.94 15.32 -13.41
N LYS A 295 1.98 16.07 -13.00
CA LYS A 295 2.42 17.28 -13.71
C LYS A 295 3.00 16.98 -15.09
N ASP A 296 3.67 15.84 -15.25
CA ASP A 296 4.31 15.43 -16.50
C ASP A 296 3.32 14.74 -17.45
N SER A 297 2.56 13.76 -16.95
CA SER A 297 1.63 12.96 -17.73
C SER A 297 0.32 12.70 -16.97
N PRO A 298 -0.65 13.63 -17.01
CA PRO A 298 -1.86 13.55 -16.19
C PRO A 298 -2.66 12.26 -16.34
N LEU A 299 -2.78 11.73 -17.57
CA LEU A 299 -3.54 10.50 -17.81
C LEU A 299 -2.78 9.26 -17.31
N SER A 300 -1.49 9.16 -17.60
CA SER A 300 -0.65 8.04 -17.16
C SER A 300 -0.53 8.01 -15.64
N ALA A 301 -0.38 9.16 -14.99
CA ALA A 301 -0.36 9.25 -13.53
C ALA A 301 -1.66 8.74 -12.90
N ARG A 302 -2.83 9.04 -13.48
CA ARG A 302 -4.11 8.50 -12.96
C ARG A 302 -4.22 6.99 -13.12
N VAL A 303 -3.65 6.43 -14.19
CA VAL A 303 -3.53 4.97 -14.39
C VAL A 303 -2.61 4.38 -13.33
N TRP A 304 -1.43 4.94 -13.16
CA TRP A 304 -0.46 4.55 -12.15
C TRP A 304 -1.03 4.57 -10.74
N MET A 305 -1.72 5.64 -10.35
CA MET A 305 -2.36 5.75 -9.04
C MET A 305 -3.45 4.69 -8.83
N LEU A 306 -4.21 4.32 -9.87
CA LEU A 306 -5.21 3.24 -9.81
C LEU A 306 -4.56 1.87 -9.66
N ASP A 307 -3.52 1.60 -10.44
CA ASP A 307 -2.79 0.33 -10.40
C ASP A 307 -2.07 0.17 -9.05
N THR A 308 -1.39 1.22 -8.60
CA THR A 308 -0.74 1.29 -7.28
C THR A 308 -1.74 1.02 -6.16
N LEU A 309 -2.88 1.73 -6.10
CA LEU A 309 -3.89 1.46 -5.07
C LEU A 309 -4.39 0.01 -5.12
N ALA A 310 -4.59 -0.54 -6.31
CA ALA A 310 -5.03 -1.92 -6.47
C ALA A 310 -3.97 -2.94 -6.05
N HIS A 311 -2.69 -2.67 -6.34
CA HIS A 311 -1.54 -3.46 -5.92
C HIS A 311 -1.38 -3.47 -4.40
N GLU A 312 -1.36 -2.30 -3.76
CA GLU A 312 -1.23 -2.19 -2.30
C GLU A 312 -2.43 -2.83 -1.57
N TYR A 313 -3.62 -2.75 -2.17
CA TYR A 313 -4.77 -3.49 -1.66
C TYR A 313 -4.62 -5.00 -1.84
N GLY A 314 -3.89 -5.45 -2.86
CA GLY A 314 -3.46 -6.84 -3.03
C GLY A 314 -2.66 -7.34 -1.83
N HIS A 315 -1.72 -6.55 -1.30
CA HIS A 315 -1.06 -6.85 -0.03
C HIS A 315 -2.04 -6.88 1.14
N HIS A 316 -3.01 -5.98 1.18
CA HIS A 316 -4.06 -6.03 2.21
C HIS A 316 -4.91 -7.32 2.13
N VAL A 317 -5.19 -7.83 0.93
CA VAL A 317 -5.83 -9.16 0.76
C VAL A 317 -4.92 -10.26 1.30
N GLN A 318 -3.61 -10.20 1.04
CA GLN A 318 -2.65 -11.14 1.63
C GLN A 318 -2.62 -11.05 3.16
N GLN A 319 -2.73 -9.85 3.73
CA GLN A 319 -2.83 -9.63 5.18
C GLN A 319 -4.09 -10.29 5.74
N MET A 320 -5.27 -9.98 5.20
CA MET A 320 -6.54 -10.53 5.69
C MET A 320 -6.60 -12.06 5.57
N THR A 321 -5.89 -12.63 4.59
CA THR A 321 -5.88 -14.07 4.31
C THR A 321 -4.70 -14.81 4.93
N GLU A 322 -3.94 -14.15 5.81
CA GLU A 322 -2.77 -14.68 6.53
C GLU A 322 -1.62 -15.14 5.62
N MET A 323 -1.62 -14.70 4.36
CA MET A 323 -0.63 -15.08 3.36
C MET A 323 0.66 -14.26 3.50
N ILE A 324 0.54 -12.97 3.80
CA ILE A 324 1.72 -12.10 3.90
C ILE A 324 2.60 -12.51 5.09
N THR A 325 1.98 -12.79 6.25
CA THR A 325 2.63 -13.34 7.45
C THR A 325 3.31 -14.67 7.15
N ALA A 326 2.60 -15.60 6.50
CA ALA A 326 3.17 -16.89 6.12
C ALA A 326 4.36 -16.72 5.18
N SER A 327 4.30 -15.79 4.22
CA SER A 327 5.41 -15.58 3.29
C SER A 327 6.62 -14.92 3.95
N PHE A 328 6.44 -13.96 4.86
CA PHE A 328 7.54 -13.37 5.62
C PHE A 328 8.18 -14.38 6.56
N SER A 329 7.38 -15.24 7.21
CA SER A 329 7.90 -16.39 7.97
C SER A 329 8.78 -17.27 7.08
N ARG A 330 8.29 -17.70 5.92
CA ARG A 330 9.07 -18.52 4.98
C ARG A 330 10.37 -17.85 4.55
N GLU A 331 10.33 -16.54 4.27
CA GLU A 331 11.52 -15.75 3.94
C GLU A 331 12.54 -15.74 5.09
N GLY A 332 12.09 -15.49 6.32
CA GLY A 332 12.93 -15.42 7.51
C GLY A 332 13.65 -16.73 7.82
N TRP A 333 13.03 -17.87 7.52
CA TRP A 333 13.63 -19.21 7.65
C TRP A 333 14.64 -19.55 6.55
N THR A 334 14.82 -18.71 5.53
CA THR A 334 15.81 -18.96 4.47
C THR A 334 17.17 -18.33 4.77
N ASN A 335 18.24 -19.10 4.51
CA ASN A 335 19.61 -18.63 4.73
C ASN A 335 20.25 -17.98 3.49
N SER A 336 19.60 -18.07 2.33
CA SER A 336 20.12 -17.55 1.06
C SER A 336 19.40 -16.27 0.65
N LYS A 337 20.17 -15.22 0.33
CA LYS A 337 19.63 -13.99 -0.27
C LYS A 337 18.80 -14.25 -1.51
N ALA A 338 19.20 -15.21 -2.35
CA ALA A 338 18.46 -15.55 -3.57
C ALA A 338 17.08 -16.15 -3.25
N MET A 339 16.98 -16.97 -2.20
CA MET A 339 15.71 -17.52 -1.74
C MET A 339 14.83 -16.46 -1.07
N LYS A 340 15.40 -15.56 -0.27
CA LYS A 340 14.66 -14.41 0.29
C LYS A 340 14.02 -13.58 -0.80
N LEU A 341 14.81 -13.22 -1.80
CA LEU A 341 14.35 -12.48 -2.98
C LEU A 341 13.30 -13.25 -3.78
N GLU A 342 13.36 -14.59 -3.84
CA GLU A 342 12.29 -15.36 -4.47
C GLU A 342 10.97 -15.30 -3.70
N TRP A 343 11.01 -15.36 -2.36
CA TRP A 343 9.82 -15.16 -1.53
C TRP A 343 9.24 -13.76 -1.71
N ALA A 344 10.09 -12.72 -1.77
CA ALA A 344 9.67 -11.38 -2.10
C ALA A 344 8.95 -11.32 -3.45
N ARG A 345 9.59 -11.79 -4.54
CA ARG A 345 8.95 -11.79 -5.88
C ARG A 345 7.62 -12.53 -5.90
N ARG A 346 7.48 -13.63 -5.17
CA ARG A 346 6.21 -14.37 -5.08
C ARG A 346 5.11 -13.54 -4.40
N ARG A 347 5.42 -12.80 -3.32
CA ARG A 347 4.46 -11.89 -2.67
C ARG A 347 4.07 -10.74 -3.60
N GLU A 348 5.06 -10.05 -4.17
CA GLU A 348 4.85 -8.87 -5.00
C GLU A 348 4.04 -9.20 -6.26
N LEU A 349 4.40 -10.26 -6.98
CA LEU A 349 3.66 -10.69 -8.17
C LEU A 349 2.24 -11.12 -7.86
N GLN A 350 1.97 -11.63 -6.65
CA GLN A 350 0.61 -11.95 -6.23
C GLN A 350 -0.18 -10.69 -5.90
N ALA A 351 0.42 -9.69 -5.25
CA ALA A 351 -0.22 -8.40 -5.02
C ALA A 351 -0.59 -7.73 -6.35
N THR A 352 0.34 -7.72 -7.32
CA THR A 352 0.09 -7.30 -8.71
C THR A 352 -1.06 -8.09 -9.35
N CYS A 353 -1.08 -9.41 -9.20
CA CYS A 353 -2.15 -10.26 -9.74
C CYS A 353 -3.52 -9.95 -9.11
N PHE A 354 -3.59 -9.74 -7.79
CA PHE A 354 -4.81 -9.35 -7.09
C PHE A 354 -5.28 -7.96 -7.52
N GLY A 355 -4.37 -6.99 -7.64
CA GLY A 355 -4.69 -5.66 -8.17
C GLY A 355 -5.30 -5.74 -9.57
N ALA A 356 -4.69 -6.53 -10.46
CA ALA A 356 -5.21 -6.77 -11.80
C ALA A 356 -6.62 -7.43 -11.79
N ALA A 357 -6.91 -8.34 -10.85
CA ALA A 357 -8.25 -8.93 -10.69
C ALA A 357 -9.31 -7.86 -10.39
N PHE A 358 -8.99 -6.92 -9.48
CA PHE A 358 -9.87 -5.82 -9.13
C PHE A 358 -10.10 -4.88 -10.33
N LEU A 359 -9.03 -4.44 -10.98
CA LEU A 359 -9.12 -3.57 -12.16
C LEU A 359 -9.90 -4.25 -13.28
N GLY A 360 -9.68 -5.54 -13.49
CA GLY A 360 -10.39 -6.35 -14.48
C GLY A 360 -11.89 -6.43 -14.24
N ALA A 361 -12.31 -6.64 -12.98
CA ALA A 361 -13.71 -6.66 -12.58
C ALA A 361 -14.38 -5.29 -12.73
N ASN A 362 -13.63 -4.21 -12.49
CA ASN A 362 -14.14 -2.85 -12.39
C ASN A 362 -13.74 -1.93 -13.56
N LYS A 363 -13.20 -2.49 -14.65
CA LYS A 363 -12.67 -1.68 -15.77
C LYS A 363 -13.69 -0.74 -16.40
N LYS A 364 -14.94 -1.18 -16.57
CA LYS A 364 -16.02 -0.37 -17.15
C LYS A 364 -16.33 0.86 -16.28
N PRO A 365 -16.71 0.70 -14.99
CA PRO A 365 -17.05 1.85 -14.15
C PRO A 365 -15.83 2.75 -13.84
N LEU A 366 -14.61 2.20 -13.80
CA LEU A 366 -13.36 2.98 -13.67
C LEU A 366 -12.93 3.70 -14.97
N GLY A 367 -13.70 3.55 -16.07
CA GLY A 367 -13.34 4.11 -17.37
C GLY A 367 -12.03 3.56 -17.94
N LEU A 368 -11.54 2.41 -17.45
CA LEU A 368 -10.32 1.73 -17.88
C LEU A 368 -10.56 1.03 -19.23
N SER A 369 -10.63 1.85 -20.26
CA SER A 369 -10.89 1.48 -21.65
C SER A 369 -10.11 2.41 -22.59
N GLY A 370 -10.03 2.05 -23.88
CA GLY A 370 -9.33 2.86 -24.88
C GLY A 370 -7.89 3.16 -24.48
N GLU A 371 -7.50 4.43 -24.54
CA GLU A 371 -6.15 4.89 -24.21
C GLU A 371 -5.76 4.57 -22.75
N LYS A 372 -6.69 4.70 -21.80
CA LYS A 372 -6.41 4.42 -20.39
C LYS A 372 -6.04 2.94 -20.16
N LEU A 373 -6.72 2.04 -20.87
CA LEU A 373 -6.40 0.61 -20.85
C LEU A 373 -5.05 0.33 -21.52
N ARG A 374 -4.74 1.00 -22.63
CA ARG A 374 -3.45 0.86 -23.33
C ARG A 374 -2.28 1.31 -22.44
N LEU A 375 -2.46 2.40 -21.70
CA LEU A 375 -1.47 2.89 -20.75
C LEU A 375 -1.26 1.90 -19.60
N TRP A 376 -2.33 1.34 -19.02
CA TRP A 376 -2.20 0.32 -17.98
C TRP A 376 -1.45 -0.92 -18.48
N GLN A 377 -1.80 -1.41 -19.67
CA GLN A 377 -1.10 -2.54 -20.28
C GLN A 377 0.37 -2.23 -20.54
N TRP A 378 0.67 -1.03 -21.04
CA TRP A 378 2.03 -0.59 -21.26
C TRP A 378 2.82 -0.54 -19.95
N GLU A 379 2.24 0.06 -18.91
CA GLU A 379 2.85 0.20 -17.59
C GLU A 379 3.19 -1.17 -16.99
N VAL A 380 2.24 -2.10 -16.93
CA VAL A 380 2.48 -3.46 -16.41
C VAL A 380 3.54 -4.22 -17.23
N GLN A 381 3.59 -4.03 -18.55
CA GLN A 381 4.60 -4.67 -19.43
C GLN A 381 5.99 -4.03 -19.35
N HIS A 382 6.09 -2.85 -18.73
CA HIS A 382 7.32 -2.07 -18.54
C HIS A 382 7.60 -1.81 -17.04
N SER A 383 6.99 -2.59 -16.16
CA SER A 383 7.28 -2.65 -14.73
C SER A 383 8.00 -3.95 -14.41
N GLY A 384 8.98 -3.92 -13.52
CA GLY A 384 9.72 -5.11 -13.09
C GLY A 384 11.15 -4.83 -12.66
N ASP A 385 11.81 -5.87 -12.16
CA ASP A 385 13.17 -5.83 -11.60
C ASP A 385 14.21 -5.24 -12.55
N GLU A 386 13.99 -5.30 -13.88
CA GLU A 386 14.88 -4.71 -14.88
C GLU A 386 15.05 -3.19 -14.74
N TYR A 387 14.06 -2.51 -14.16
CA TYR A 387 14.04 -1.06 -14.00
C TYR A 387 14.47 -0.61 -12.60
N ASN A 388 14.79 -1.54 -11.70
CA ASN A 388 15.31 -1.23 -10.38
C ASN A 388 16.76 -0.70 -10.50
N PRO A 389 17.05 0.56 -10.13
CA PRO A 389 18.39 1.14 -10.28
C PRO A 389 19.45 0.45 -9.41
N LYS A 390 19.02 -0.20 -8.32
CA LYS A 390 19.87 -0.99 -7.43
C LYS A 390 20.00 -2.45 -7.89
N LYS A 391 19.33 -2.84 -8.98
CA LYS A 391 19.28 -4.21 -9.53
C LYS A 391 18.85 -5.27 -8.50
N VAL A 392 18.03 -4.88 -7.53
CA VAL A 392 17.42 -5.81 -6.58
C VAL A 392 16.28 -6.53 -7.31
N ARG A 393 16.19 -7.84 -7.09
CA ARG A 393 15.22 -8.72 -7.74
C ARG A 393 14.11 -9.14 -6.80
N ASP A 394 13.24 -8.22 -6.42
CA ASP A 394 12.25 -8.36 -5.36
C ASP A 394 10.79 -8.27 -5.86
N HIS A 395 10.54 -7.75 -7.06
CA HIS A 395 9.20 -7.55 -7.62
C HIS A 395 8.91 -8.39 -8.88
N GLY A 396 9.92 -9.10 -9.39
CA GLY A 396 9.81 -9.97 -10.56
C GLY A 396 10.08 -9.22 -11.86
N SER A 397 10.45 -9.96 -12.90
CA SER A 397 10.68 -9.40 -14.23
C SER A 397 9.42 -8.80 -14.85
N ARG A 398 9.59 -7.93 -15.85
CA ARG A 398 8.47 -7.46 -16.70
C ARG A 398 7.65 -8.57 -17.33
N LYS A 399 8.31 -9.68 -17.67
CA LYS A 399 7.65 -10.87 -18.21
C LYS A 399 6.76 -11.51 -17.14
N SER A 400 7.26 -11.64 -15.92
CA SER A 400 6.49 -12.17 -14.79
C SER A 400 5.29 -11.27 -14.47
N ASN A 401 5.48 -9.94 -14.38
CA ASN A 401 4.40 -8.99 -14.11
C ASN A 401 3.23 -9.16 -15.10
N TRP A 402 3.51 -9.12 -16.41
CA TRP A 402 2.45 -9.32 -17.41
C TRP A 402 1.81 -10.71 -17.36
N ALA A 403 2.61 -11.76 -17.12
CA ALA A 403 2.12 -13.14 -17.06
C ALA A 403 1.13 -13.39 -15.90
N TRP A 404 1.22 -12.62 -14.82
CA TRP A 404 0.27 -12.70 -13.70
C TRP A 404 -0.88 -11.70 -13.81
N SER A 405 -0.63 -10.50 -14.35
CA SER A 405 -1.66 -9.46 -14.48
C SER A 405 -2.70 -9.76 -15.56
N ASP A 406 -2.27 -10.14 -16.78
CA ASP A 406 -3.20 -10.24 -17.92
C ASP A 406 -4.29 -11.32 -17.74
N PRO A 407 -3.97 -12.55 -17.31
CA PRO A 407 -5.00 -13.56 -17.05
C PRO A 407 -5.95 -13.16 -15.91
N SER A 408 -5.42 -12.52 -14.88
CA SER A 408 -6.19 -12.05 -13.72
C SER A 408 -7.14 -10.92 -14.09
N PHE A 409 -6.66 -9.94 -14.86
CA PHE A 409 -7.47 -8.84 -15.39
C PHE A 409 -8.61 -9.32 -16.30
N LYS A 410 -8.36 -10.35 -17.12
CA LYS A 410 -9.39 -10.95 -17.99
C LYS A 410 -10.41 -11.75 -17.21
N SER A 411 -9.97 -12.55 -16.24
CA SER A 411 -10.83 -13.46 -15.48
C SER A 411 -11.55 -12.77 -14.32
N ALA A 412 -11.03 -11.65 -13.82
CA ALA A 412 -11.44 -10.97 -12.60
C ALA A 412 -11.40 -11.90 -11.37
N SER A 413 -10.46 -12.84 -11.31
CA SER A 413 -10.43 -13.88 -10.29
C SER A 413 -9.05 -14.05 -9.65
N PRO A 414 -8.97 -14.18 -8.31
CA PRO A 414 -7.73 -14.58 -7.63
C PRO A 414 -7.27 -16.01 -7.97
N ALA A 415 -8.08 -16.84 -8.64
CA ALA A 415 -7.72 -18.22 -8.96
C ALA A 415 -6.41 -18.35 -9.76
N SER A 416 -6.11 -17.37 -10.61
CA SER A 416 -4.86 -17.32 -11.38
C SER A 416 -3.68 -16.72 -10.61
N CYS A 417 -3.82 -16.38 -9.33
CA CYS A 417 -2.81 -15.62 -8.56
C CYS A 417 -1.98 -16.47 -7.58
N ASN A 418 -1.99 -17.79 -7.73
CA ASN A 418 -1.19 -18.69 -6.89
C ASN A 418 0.28 -18.72 -7.34
N THR A 419 0.99 -17.63 -7.05
CA THR A 419 2.44 -17.47 -7.29
C THR A 419 3.26 -18.43 -6.43
N PHE A 420 2.79 -18.87 -5.26
CA PHE A 420 3.52 -19.73 -4.33
C PHE A 420 3.58 -21.21 -4.75
N SER A 421 2.68 -21.64 -5.64
CA SER A 421 2.74 -22.95 -6.30
C SER A 421 3.44 -22.91 -7.66
N ALA A 422 3.82 -21.73 -8.15
CA ALA A 422 4.43 -21.59 -9.47
C ALA A 422 5.90 -22.01 -9.50
N PRO A 423 6.41 -22.52 -10.64
CA PRO A 423 7.85 -22.70 -10.85
C PRO A 423 8.61 -21.37 -10.70
N ALA A 424 9.85 -21.43 -10.21
CA ALA A 424 10.69 -20.23 -9.99
C ALA A 424 10.82 -19.35 -11.26
N ALA A 425 10.86 -19.95 -12.45
CA ALA A 425 10.93 -19.24 -13.73
C ALA A 425 9.69 -18.38 -14.05
N LYS A 426 8.55 -18.62 -13.40
CA LYS A 426 7.34 -17.78 -13.53
C LYS A 426 7.28 -16.64 -12.50
N VAL A 427 8.20 -16.63 -11.54
CA VAL A 427 8.29 -15.62 -10.48
C VAL A 427 9.69 -15.03 -10.41
N SER A 428 10.43 -15.14 -11.52
CA SER A 428 11.79 -14.64 -11.66
C SER A 428 11.80 -13.16 -11.93
#